data_AF-A0A430LG98-F1
#
_entry.id   AF-A0A430LG98-F1
#
_cell.length_a   1.000
_cell.length_b   1.000
_cell.length_c   1.000
_cell.angle_alpha   90.00
_cell.angle_beta   90.00
_cell.angle_gamma   90.00
#
_symmetry.space_group_name_H-M   'P 1'
#
loop_
_entity.id
_entity.type
_entity.pdbx_description
1 polymer ?
#
loop_
_entity_poly.entity_id
_entity_poly.type
_entity_poly.pdbx_seq_one_letter_code
_entity_poly.pdbx_strand_id
1 'polypeptide(L)'
;MTTALARLRTAASKRKLACVTAWDFPSGLLAETAGIDLVLVGDSLGITTLGYEDTKKVTLDEMVHHTRAVARAFKTGFLLADLPFGSYERSAEHAIDSAVRLVKEGGAHGVKLEGGSDVSPIIQAISKAGIPVIAHIGLTLQRDLDASKQGHDSSDTSTELLSDARSVQNAGAVAVVLEAVASQTAAEITNTLEIPTIGIGWHKRYAEVGDMSVQALQTFSREVQDGKLPTE
;
A
#
# COMPACT_ATOMS: atom_id res chain seq x y z
N MET A 1 -20.52 -10.94 10.80
CA MET A 1 -19.92 -9.63 10.44
C MET A 1 -18.98 -9.83 9.27
N THR A 2 -19.03 -8.98 8.24
CA THR A 2 -18.10 -9.00 7.10
C THR A 2 -16.74 -8.44 7.52
N THR A 3 -15.65 -9.17 7.26
CA THR A 3 -14.27 -8.75 7.58
C THR A 3 -13.86 -7.53 6.75
N ALA A 4 -12.87 -6.76 7.21
CA ALA A 4 -12.34 -5.61 6.47
C ALA A 4 -11.85 -6.00 5.06
N LEU A 5 -11.15 -7.14 4.95
CA LEU A 5 -10.70 -7.68 3.65
C LEU A 5 -11.88 -7.99 2.70
N ALA A 6 -12.96 -8.57 3.22
CA ALA A 6 -14.12 -8.86 2.39
C ALA A 6 -14.83 -7.59 1.90
N ARG A 7 -14.84 -6.51 2.70
CA ARG A 7 -15.33 -5.19 2.28
C ARG A 7 -14.46 -4.59 1.19
N LEU A 8 -13.12 -4.63 1.35
CA LEU A 8 -12.16 -4.15 0.36
C LEU A 8 -12.38 -4.85 -1.00
N ARG A 9 -12.46 -6.19 -1.00
CA ARG A 9 -12.71 -6.98 -2.22
C ARG A 9 -14.05 -6.65 -2.86
N THR A 10 -15.11 -6.49 -2.06
CA THR A 10 -16.43 -6.12 -2.56
C THR A 10 -16.47 -4.71 -3.15
N ALA A 11 -15.75 -3.76 -2.55
CA ALA A 11 -15.62 -2.41 -3.07
C ALA A 11 -14.88 -2.43 -4.41
N ALA A 12 -13.73 -3.11 -4.47
CA ALA A 12 -12.90 -3.22 -5.66
C ALA A 12 -13.61 -3.87 -6.84
N SER A 13 -14.50 -4.85 -6.59
CA SER A 13 -15.27 -5.50 -7.65
C SER A 13 -16.40 -4.64 -8.24
N LYS A 14 -16.75 -3.53 -7.58
CA LYS A 14 -17.88 -2.65 -7.98
C LYS A 14 -17.42 -1.29 -8.46
N ARG A 15 -16.32 -0.79 -7.90
CA ARG A 15 -15.79 0.53 -8.17
C ARG A 15 -14.32 0.60 -7.82
N LYS A 16 -13.73 1.68 -8.25
CA LYS A 16 -12.38 2.10 -7.94
C LYS A 16 -12.23 2.39 -6.43
N LEU A 17 -11.08 2.01 -5.86
CA LEU A 17 -10.76 2.20 -4.44
C LEU A 17 -10.09 3.56 -4.19
N ALA A 18 -10.64 4.38 -3.31
CA ALA A 18 -9.96 5.58 -2.83
C ALA A 18 -8.99 5.19 -1.71
N CYS A 19 -7.70 5.46 -1.91
CA CYS A 19 -6.63 5.17 -0.96
C CYS A 19 -5.93 6.47 -0.56
N VAL A 20 -5.61 6.64 0.73
CA VAL A 20 -4.77 7.76 1.21
C VAL A 20 -3.81 7.28 2.30
N THR A 21 -2.76 8.04 2.55
CA THR A 21 -1.91 7.85 3.73
C THR A 21 -2.47 8.58 4.94
N ALA A 22 -2.26 8.02 6.13
CA ALA A 22 -2.55 8.68 7.40
C ALA A 22 -1.58 8.17 8.47
N TRP A 23 -1.25 9.01 9.45
CA TRP A 23 -0.19 8.70 10.42
C TRP A 23 -0.59 9.00 11.86
N ASP A 24 -1.74 9.65 12.09
CA ASP A 24 -2.20 10.02 13.42
C ASP A 24 -3.72 9.92 13.57
N PHE A 25 -4.21 10.19 14.77
CA PHE A 25 -5.65 10.13 15.05
C PHE A 25 -6.45 11.15 14.22
N PRO A 26 -6.06 12.44 14.14
CA PRO A 26 -6.77 13.42 13.30
C PRO A 26 -6.85 13.02 11.82
N SER A 27 -5.75 12.64 11.19
CA SER A 27 -5.72 12.22 9.78
C SER A 27 -6.55 10.95 9.55
N GLY A 28 -6.47 9.97 10.47
CA GLY A 28 -7.34 8.79 10.43
C GLY A 28 -8.83 9.14 10.56
N LEU A 29 -9.19 10.13 11.38
CA LEU A 29 -10.58 10.56 11.55
C LEU A 29 -11.11 11.29 10.32
N LEU A 30 -10.26 12.08 9.66
CA LEU A 30 -10.60 12.73 8.39
C LEU A 30 -10.84 11.69 7.29
N ALA A 31 -9.98 10.67 7.19
CA ALA A 31 -10.15 9.57 6.24
C ALA A 31 -11.43 8.76 6.50
N GLU A 32 -11.73 8.46 7.76
CA GLU A 32 -12.99 7.81 8.16
C GLU A 32 -14.21 8.63 7.74
N THR A 33 -14.20 9.93 8.06
CA THR A 33 -15.31 10.85 7.76
C THR A 33 -15.51 11.03 6.25
N ALA A 34 -14.43 10.98 5.48
CA ALA A 34 -14.46 11.06 4.02
C ALA A 34 -14.88 9.75 3.34
N GLY A 35 -14.98 8.63 4.07
CA GLY A 35 -15.37 7.34 3.51
C GLY A 35 -14.30 6.71 2.62
N ILE A 36 -13.02 6.93 2.96
CA ILE A 36 -11.88 6.32 2.27
C ILE A 36 -11.93 4.78 2.40
N ASP A 37 -11.62 4.06 1.32
CA ASP A 37 -11.68 2.60 1.29
C ASP A 37 -10.49 1.95 1.99
N LEU A 38 -9.30 2.51 1.80
CA LEU A 38 -8.03 1.99 2.31
C LEU A 38 -7.18 3.14 2.83
N VAL A 39 -6.68 2.98 4.05
CA VAL A 39 -5.70 3.89 4.65
C VAL A 39 -4.39 3.15 4.80
N LEU A 40 -3.32 3.74 4.26
CA LEU A 40 -1.96 3.23 4.42
C LEU A 40 -1.23 4.05 5.49
N VAL A 41 -0.85 3.41 6.59
CA VAL A 41 0.20 3.92 7.46
C VAL A 41 1.53 3.52 6.83
N GLY A 42 2.04 4.41 5.99
CA GLY A 42 3.25 4.18 5.20
C GLY A 42 4.50 4.70 5.89
N ASP A 43 5.64 4.08 5.59
CA ASP A 43 6.97 4.49 6.06
C ASP A 43 7.40 5.88 5.54
N SER A 44 6.68 6.43 4.55
CA SER A 44 6.74 7.83 4.14
C SER A 44 6.58 8.81 5.31
N LEU A 45 5.99 8.37 6.44
CA LEU A 45 5.96 9.10 7.71
C LEU A 45 7.35 9.53 8.19
N GLY A 46 8.39 8.77 7.85
CA GLY A 46 9.77 9.11 8.18
C GLY A 46 10.11 10.51 7.68
N ILE A 47 9.77 10.80 6.43
CA ILE A 47 10.03 12.09 5.80
C ILE A 47 8.95 13.11 6.17
N THR A 48 7.67 12.75 5.98
CA THR A 48 6.56 13.72 6.04
C THR A 48 6.18 14.12 7.46
N THR A 49 6.43 13.26 8.45
CA THR A 49 5.95 13.41 9.82
C THR A 49 7.10 13.53 10.82
N LEU A 50 8.14 12.69 10.67
CA LEU A 50 9.27 12.63 11.60
C LEU A 50 10.48 13.49 11.15
N GLY A 51 10.50 13.94 9.90
CA GLY A 51 11.58 14.79 9.36
C GLY A 51 12.90 14.07 9.14
N TYR A 52 12.89 12.75 8.97
CA TYR A 52 14.02 11.96 8.53
C TYR A 52 14.39 12.28 7.07
N GLU A 53 15.66 12.06 6.73
CA GLU A 53 16.19 12.27 5.38
C GLU A 53 15.70 11.21 4.39
N ASP A 54 15.37 10.01 4.87
CA ASP A 54 14.84 8.90 4.09
C ASP A 54 13.92 8.02 4.95
N THR A 55 13.22 7.07 4.31
CA THR A 55 12.31 6.14 5.00
C THR A 55 13.03 4.96 5.67
N LYS A 56 14.32 4.72 5.39
CA LYS A 56 15.09 3.58 5.95
C LYS A 56 15.36 3.73 7.44
N LYS A 57 15.27 4.96 7.97
CA LYS A 57 15.38 5.24 9.42
C LYS A 57 14.13 4.85 10.22
N VAL A 58 12.99 4.62 9.55
CA VAL A 58 11.74 4.28 10.23
C VAL A 58 11.83 2.87 10.83
N THR A 59 11.53 2.77 12.11
CA THR A 59 11.57 1.52 12.88
C THR A 59 10.19 0.85 12.93
N LEU A 60 10.18 -0.46 13.20
CA LEU A 60 8.94 -1.20 13.44
C LEU A 60 8.14 -0.64 14.62
N ASP A 61 8.80 -0.14 15.66
CA ASP A 61 8.12 0.44 16.84
C ASP A 61 7.39 1.74 16.50
N GLU A 62 7.99 2.58 15.65
CA GLU A 62 7.34 3.79 15.12
C GLU A 62 6.13 3.42 14.24
N MET A 63 6.28 2.43 13.36
CA MET A 63 5.16 1.94 12.54
C MET A 63 4.02 1.42 13.40
N VAL A 64 4.31 0.64 14.45
CA VAL A 64 3.30 0.17 15.43
C VAL A 64 2.65 1.34 16.16
N HIS A 65 3.40 2.37 16.55
CA HIS A 65 2.87 3.56 17.20
C HIS A 65 1.86 4.30 16.31
N HIS A 66 2.26 4.66 15.09
CA HIS A 66 1.43 5.41 14.15
C HIS A 66 0.21 4.58 13.69
N THR A 67 0.39 3.28 13.45
CA THR A 67 -0.71 2.37 13.11
C THR A 67 -1.78 2.37 14.20
N ARG A 68 -1.37 2.28 15.46
CA ARG A 68 -2.28 2.33 16.62
C ARG A 68 -2.98 3.67 16.78
N ALA A 69 -2.34 4.77 16.42
CA ALA A 69 -2.98 6.09 16.42
C ALA A 69 -4.11 6.16 15.39
N VAL A 70 -3.85 5.71 14.16
CA VAL A 70 -4.84 5.69 13.06
C VAL A 70 -5.97 4.69 13.34
N ALA A 71 -5.64 3.49 13.84
CA ALA A 71 -6.62 2.45 14.16
C ALA A 71 -7.65 2.88 15.20
N ARG A 72 -7.34 3.86 16.06
CA ARG A 72 -8.31 4.44 17.00
C ARG A 72 -9.40 5.24 16.30
N ALA A 73 -9.11 5.84 15.14
CA ALA A 73 -10.02 6.69 14.39
C ALA A 73 -10.69 5.98 13.19
N PHE A 74 -9.92 5.24 12.39
CA PHE A 74 -10.39 4.59 11.15
C PHE A 74 -10.97 3.20 11.43
N LYS A 75 -12.26 3.00 11.14
CA LYS A 75 -13.08 1.85 11.57
C LYS A 75 -13.78 1.12 10.43
N THR A 76 -14.12 1.81 9.34
CA THR A 76 -14.99 1.23 8.30
C THR A 76 -14.22 0.59 7.16
N GLY A 77 -13.17 1.24 6.69
CA GLY A 77 -12.33 0.76 5.58
C GLY A 77 -11.21 -0.21 5.99
N PHE A 78 -10.24 -0.38 5.10
CA PHE A 78 -9.10 -1.28 5.28
C PHE A 78 -7.84 -0.52 5.72
N LEU A 79 -7.51 -0.57 7.01
CA LEU A 79 -6.22 -0.10 7.53
C LEU A 79 -5.06 -1.04 7.14
N LEU A 80 -4.13 -0.54 6.36
CA LEU A 80 -2.89 -1.18 5.91
C LEU A 80 -1.70 -0.52 6.62
N ALA A 81 -0.71 -1.29 7.03
CA ALA A 81 0.54 -0.75 7.59
C ALA A 81 1.75 -1.27 6.81
N ASP A 82 2.73 -0.40 6.57
CA ASP A 82 3.98 -0.83 5.97
C ASP A 82 4.82 -1.67 6.93
N LEU A 83 5.42 -2.73 6.39
CA LEU A 83 6.61 -3.33 6.96
C LEU A 83 7.78 -2.40 6.60
N PRO A 84 8.43 -1.74 7.58
CA PRO A 84 9.55 -0.84 7.28
C PRO A 84 10.78 -1.64 6.87
N PHE A 85 11.74 -0.95 6.24
CA PHE A 85 13.03 -1.53 5.88
C PHE A 85 13.68 -2.29 7.06
N GLY A 86 14.22 -3.47 6.79
CA GLY A 86 14.86 -4.33 7.77
C GLY A 86 13.89 -5.20 8.59
N SER A 87 12.57 -5.05 8.41
CA SER A 87 11.56 -5.81 9.18
C SER A 87 11.12 -7.13 8.53
N TYR A 88 11.50 -7.41 7.28
CA TYR A 88 10.98 -8.57 6.53
C TYR A 88 11.99 -9.30 5.65
N GLU A 89 13.16 -8.71 5.42
CA GLU A 89 14.16 -9.17 4.46
C GLU A 89 15.03 -10.30 5.03
N ARG A 90 15.12 -10.39 6.37
CA ARG A 90 16.00 -11.35 7.05
C ARG A 90 15.56 -12.81 6.88
N SER A 91 14.27 -13.10 7.03
CA SER A 91 13.70 -14.46 7.02
C SER A 91 12.18 -14.39 7.06
N ALA A 92 11.50 -15.46 6.63
CA ALA A 92 10.05 -15.57 6.70
C ALA A 92 9.49 -15.45 8.13
N GLU A 93 10.17 -16.05 9.10
CA GLU A 93 9.78 -16.01 10.53
C GLU A 93 9.83 -14.57 11.05
N HIS A 94 10.93 -13.86 10.76
CA HIS A 94 11.07 -12.44 11.13
C HIS A 94 9.98 -11.56 10.52
N ALA A 95 9.65 -11.79 9.24
CA ALA A 95 8.60 -11.04 8.56
C ALA A 95 7.21 -11.32 9.16
N ILE A 96 6.94 -12.58 9.54
CA ILE A 96 5.71 -12.96 10.26
C ILE A 96 5.65 -12.24 11.61
N ASP A 97 6.73 -12.27 12.40
CA ASP A 97 6.78 -11.60 13.71
C ASP A 97 6.49 -10.10 13.57
N SER A 98 7.15 -9.42 12.63
CA SER A 98 6.91 -8.00 12.33
C SER A 98 5.46 -7.73 11.92
N ALA A 99 4.90 -8.55 11.03
CA ALA A 99 3.52 -8.41 10.59
C ALA A 99 2.50 -8.64 11.72
N VAL A 100 2.77 -9.62 12.60
CA VAL A 100 1.96 -9.90 13.78
C VAL A 100 1.95 -8.69 14.72
N ARG A 101 3.06 -7.99 14.91
CA ARG A 101 3.11 -6.77 15.73
C ARG A 101 2.24 -5.65 15.13
N LEU A 102 2.35 -5.39 13.83
CA LEU A 102 1.52 -4.38 13.16
C LEU A 102 0.01 -4.67 13.26
N VAL A 103 -0.37 -5.95 13.17
CA VAL A 103 -1.79 -6.37 13.32
C VAL A 103 -2.24 -6.32 14.78
N LYS A 104 -1.50 -6.96 15.71
CA LYS A 104 -1.93 -7.13 17.10
C LYS A 104 -1.73 -5.87 17.95
N GLU A 105 -0.57 -5.24 17.85
CA GLU A 105 -0.24 -4.03 18.63
C GLU A 105 -0.69 -2.76 17.90
N GLY A 106 -0.54 -2.73 16.57
CA GLY A 106 -0.92 -1.61 15.72
C GLY A 106 -2.40 -1.55 15.40
N GLY A 107 -3.09 -2.69 15.27
CA GLY A 107 -4.48 -2.75 14.85
C GLY A 107 -4.69 -2.66 13.33
N ALA A 108 -3.65 -2.88 12.53
CA ALA A 108 -3.79 -2.99 11.08
C ALA A 108 -4.62 -4.24 10.69
N HIS A 109 -5.31 -4.18 9.56
CA HIS A 109 -5.99 -5.33 8.98
C HIS A 109 -5.09 -6.18 8.09
N GLY A 110 -3.94 -5.65 7.67
CA GLY A 110 -2.96 -6.31 6.82
C GLY A 110 -1.69 -5.47 6.72
N VAL A 111 -0.69 -6.01 6.01
CA VAL A 111 0.63 -5.37 5.86
C VAL A 111 0.98 -5.14 4.39
N LYS A 112 1.79 -4.11 4.12
CA LYS A 112 2.44 -3.87 2.83
C LYS A 112 3.93 -4.17 2.93
N LEU A 113 4.50 -4.75 1.88
CA LEU A 113 5.96 -4.91 1.74
C LEU A 113 6.38 -4.68 0.28
N GLU A 114 7.63 -4.28 0.10
CA GLU A 114 8.21 -3.99 -1.21
C GLU A 114 9.00 -5.18 -1.75
N GLY A 115 8.83 -5.45 -3.04
CA GLY A 115 9.52 -6.52 -3.77
C GLY A 115 8.58 -7.30 -4.69
N GLY A 116 9.18 -7.99 -5.67
CA GLY A 116 8.48 -8.75 -6.68
C GLY A 116 8.54 -10.25 -6.44
N SER A 117 9.00 -10.99 -7.45
CA SER A 117 9.19 -12.44 -7.38
C SER A 117 10.12 -12.89 -6.25
N ASP A 118 11.13 -12.08 -5.91
CA ASP A 118 12.13 -12.35 -4.89
C ASP A 118 11.55 -12.44 -3.46
N VAL A 119 10.49 -11.67 -3.16
CA VAL A 119 9.81 -11.67 -1.85
C VAL A 119 8.58 -12.59 -1.80
N SER A 120 8.29 -13.32 -2.88
CA SER A 120 7.16 -14.26 -2.93
C SER A 120 7.16 -15.29 -1.79
N PRO A 121 8.30 -15.88 -1.36
CA PRO A 121 8.33 -16.75 -0.19
C PRO A 121 7.89 -16.05 1.11
N ILE A 122 8.22 -14.77 1.28
CA ILE A 122 7.84 -13.96 2.44
C ILE A 122 6.34 -13.67 2.42
N ILE A 123 5.80 -13.24 1.27
CA ILE A 123 4.36 -13.00 1.07
C ILE A 123 3.59 -14.29 1.40
N GLN A 124 4.04 -15.43 0.88
CA GLN A 124 3.37 -16.70 1.13
C GLN A 124 3.38 -17.08 2.61
N ALA A 125 4.49 -16.85 3.31
CA ALA A 125 4.60 -17.15 4.74
C ALA A 125 3.63 -16.30 5.57
N ILE A 126 3.59 -14.98 5.34
CA ILE A 126 2.69 -14.05 6.04
C ILE A 126 1.21 -14.36 5.72
N SER A 127 0.88 -14.61 4.45
CA SER A 127 -0.47 -14.97 4.03
C SER A 127 -0.94 -16.29 4.64
N LYS A 128 -0.07 -17.31 4.72
CA LYS A 128 -0.36 -18.58 5.41
C LYS A 128 -0.55 -18.42 6.92
N ALA A 129 0.09 -17.43 7.53
CA ALA A 129 -0.13 -17.05 8.93
C ALA A 129 -1.47 -16.32 9.15
N GLY A 130 -2.26 -16.08 8.10
CA GLY A 130 -3.58 -15.47 8.17
C GLY A 130 -3.59 -13.94 8.14
N ILE A 131 -2.46 -13.31 7.77
CA ILE A 131 -2.34 -11.86 7.65
C ILE A 131 -2.45 -11.47 6.17
N PRO A 132 -3.41 -10.62 5.77
CA PRO A 132 -3.48 -10.11 4.41
C PRO A 132 -2.22 -9.29 4.04
N VAL A 133 -1.65 -9.58 2.88
CA VAL A 133 -0.48 -8.87 2.35
C VAL A 133 -0.86 -8.10 1.10
N ILE A 134 -0.52 -6.81 1.04
CA ILE A 134 -0.56 -6.02 -0.20
C ILE A 134 0.89 -5.88 -0.67
N ALA A 135 1.18 -6.40 -1.86
CA ALA A 135 2.53 -6.31 -2.42
C ALA A 135 2.79 -4.91 -2.98
N HIS A 136 4.06 -4.50 -3.11
CA HIS A 136 4.47 -3.26 -3.76
C HIS A 136 5.58 -3.55 -4.78
N ILE A 137 5.27 -3.30 -6.06
CA ILE A 137 6.21 -3.45 -7.19
C ILE A 137 6.29 -2.13 -8.00
N GLY A 138 7.31 -2.02 -8.84
CA GLY A 138 7.67 -0.75 -9.50
C GLY A 138 8.81 -0.09 -8.74
N LEU A 139 8.68 1.21 -8.47
CA LEU A 139 9.65 1.93 -7.63
C LEU A 139 9.54 1.48 -6.17
N THR A 140 10.61 0.90 -5.64
CA THR A 140 10.65 0.38 -4.25
C THR A 140 11.74 1.09 -3.45
N LEU A 141 11.37 2.19 -2.79
CA LEU A 141 12.30 3.13 -2.13
C LEU A 141 13.11 2.49 -1.00
N GLN A 142 12.55 1.51 -0.28
CA GLN A 142 13.27 0.80 0.78
C GLN A 142 14.43 -0.03 0.23
N ARG A 143 14.26 -0.50 -1.01
CA ARG A 143 15.16 -1.47 -1.67
C ARG A 143 16.12 -0.81 -2.63
N ASP A 144 15.90 0.45 -2.99
CA ASP A 144 16.76 1.19 -3.88
C ASP A 144 18.13 1.44 -3.22
N LEU A 145 19.18 0.93 -3.87
CA LEU A 145 20.57 1.13 -3.48
C LEU A 145 21.12 2.46 -4.01
N ASP A 146 20.52 2.99 -5.09
CA ASP A 146 20.92 4.20 -5.80
C ASP A 146 19.68 5.09 -6.04
N ALA A 147 19.24 5.82 -5.00
CA ALA A 147 18.09 6.75 -5.06
C ALA A 147 18.17 7.82 -6.17
N SER A 148 19.29 7.91 -6.90
CA SER A 148 19.57 8.80 -8.03
C SER A 148 19.15 8.24 -9.40
N LYS A 149 18.77 6.96 -9.51
CA LYS A 149 18.30 6.34 -10.77
C LYS A 149 16.77 6.37 -10.92
N GLN A 150 16.14 7.41 -10.38
CA GLN A 150 14.71 7.65 -10.55
C GLN A 150 14.39 7.94 -12.03
N GLY A 151 13.57 7.09 -12.64
CA GLY A 151 13.01 7.32 -13.97
C GLY A 151 13.80 6.69 -15.11
N HIS A 152 13.92 5.35 -15.13
CA HIS A 152 14.19 4.66 -16.38
C HIS A 152 12.92 4.13 -17.01
N ASP A 153 12.42 4.96 -17.93
CA ASP A 153 11.68 4.58 -19.12
C ASP A 153 12.48 3.47 -19.84
N SER A 154 12.10 2.21 -19.63
CA SER A 154 12.62 1.11 -20.45
C SER A 154 11.53 0.07 -20.66
N SER A 155 11.20 -0.15 -21.92
CA SER A 155 10.27 -1.19 -22.37
C SER A 155 10.61 -2.60 -21.85
N ASP A 156 11.87 -2.83 -21.48
CA ASP A 156 12.36 -4.08 -20.88
C ASP A 156 11.82 -4.35 -19.46
N THR A 157 11.41 -3.32 -18.71
CA THR A 157 10.81 -3.48 -17.37
C THR A 157 9.39 -4.03 -17.40
N SER A 158 8.69 -3.97 -18.53
CA SER A 158 7.28 -4.37 -18.63
C SER A 158 7.05 -5.87 -18.38
N THR A 159 7.91 -6.72 -18.95
CA THR A 159 7.80 -8.18 -18.83
C THR A 159 8.18 -8.65 -17.43
N GLU A 160 9.23 -8.07 -16.85
CA GLU A 160 9.65 -8.36 -15.47
C GLU A 160 8.59 -7.94 -14.47
N LEU A 161 8.04 -6.72 -14.58
CA LEU A 161 6.96 -6.25 -13.71
C LEU A 161 5.70 -7.11 -13.82
N LEU A 162 5.34 -7.58 -15.02
CA LEU A 162 4.20 -8.48 -15.19
C LEU A 162 4.47 -9.85 -14.54
N SER A 163 5.70 -10.35 -14.63
CA SER A 163 6.13 -11.58 -13.96
C SER A 163 6.09 -11.43 -12.44
N ASP A 164 6.59 -10.32 -11.91
CA ASP A 164 6.54 -10.00 -10.49
C ASP A 164 5.11 -9.88 -9.98
N ALA A 165 4.25 -9.17 -10.72
CA ALA A 165 2.83 -9.04 -10.42
C ALA A 165 2.13 -10.41 -10.29
N ARG A 166 2.39 -11.33 -11.23
CA ARG A 166 1.86 -12.70 -11.16
C ARG A 166 2.44 -13.47 -9.98
N SER A 167 3.74 -13.30 -9.72
CA SER A 167 4.43 -14.01 -8.64
C SER A 167 3.88 -13.63 -7.27
N VAL A 168 3.71 -12.32 -7.01
CA VAL A 168 3.16 -11.85 -5.73
C VAL A 168 1.68 -12.24 -5.56
N GLN A 169 0.88 -12.25 -6.64
CA GLN A 169 -0.49 -12.78 -6.59
C GLN A 169 -0.49 -14.27 -6.23
N ASN A 170 0.33 -15.09 -6.91
CA ASN A 170 0.42 -16.53 -6.68
C ASN A 170 0.96 -16.86 -5.27
N ALA A 171 1.79 -15.98 -4.71
CA ALA A 171 2.25 -16.06 -3.33
C ALA A 171 1.13 -15.80 -2.31
N GLY A 172 0.03 -15.17 -2.71
CA GLY A 172 -1.13 -14.91 -1.85
C GLY A 172 -1.28 -13.45 -1.42
N ALA A 173 -0.70 -12.50 -2.16
CA ALA A 173 -1.04 -11.10 -2.00
C ALA A 173 -2.53 -10.86 -2.29
N VAL A 174 -3.18 -9.96 -1.56
CA VAL A 174 -4.61 -9.65 -1.71
C VAL A 174 -4.89 -8.44 -2.58
N ALA A 175 -3.87 -7.64 -2.85
CA ALA A 175 -3.81 -6.54 -3.81
C ALA A 175 -2.33 -6.24 -4.11
N VAL A 176 -2.05 -5.43 -5.13
CA VAL A 176 -0.70 -4.97 -5.45
C VAL A 176 -0.66 -3.47 -5.71
N VAL A 177 0.32 -2.79 -5.12
CA VAL A 177 0.68 -1.40 -5.40
C VAL A 177 1.63 -1.37 -6.61
N LEU A 178 1.34 -0.49 -7.56
CA LEU A 178 2.16 -0.20 -8.73
C LEU A 178 2.66 1.24 -8.61
N GLU A 179 3.94 1.43 -8.30
CA GLU A 179 4.54 2.76 -8.15
C GLU A 179 5.45 3.13 -9.32
N ALA A 180 5.26 4.33 -9.87
CA ALA A 180 6.02 4.86 -11.02
C ALA A 180 6.08 3.90 -12.22
N VAL A 181 4.98 3.16 -12.47
CA VAL A 181 4.84 2.23 -13.59
C VAL A 181 4.16 2.92 -14.77
N ALA A 182 4.69 2.73 -15.99
CA ALA A 182 4.08 3.26 -17.22
C ALA A 182 2.62 2.80 -17.39
N SER A 183 1.77 3.69 -17.91
CA SER A 183 0.32 3.51 -18.10
C SER A 183 -0.07 2.18 -18.72
N GLN A 184 0.62 1.85 -19.82
CA GLN A 184 0.30 0.69 -20.63
C GLN A 184 0.60 -0.59 -19.86
N THR A 185 1.76 -0.63 -19.20
CA THR A 185 2.17 -1.74 -18.32
C THR A 185 1.23 -1.88 -17.13
N ALA A 186 0.85 -0.77 -16.48
CA ALA A 186 -0.08 -0.80 -15.35
C ALA A 186 -1.49 -1.31 -15.77
N ALA A 187 -1.97 -0.92 -16.95
CA ALA A 187 -3.22 -1.41 -17.51
C ALA A 187 -3.14 -2.90 -17.85
N GLU A 188 -2.03 -3.35 -18.43
CA GLU A 188 -1.79 -4.77 -18.73
C GLU A 188 -1.76 -5.62 -17.46
N ILE A 189 -1.03 -5.19 -16.42
CA ILE A 189 -1.01 -5.85 -15.11
C ILE A 189 -2.42 -5.91 -14.52
N THR A 190 -3.14 -4.78 -14.52
CA THR A 190 -4.50 -4.70 -13.97
C THR A 190 -5.48 -5.64 -14.69
N ASN A 191 -5.35 -5.81 -16.01
CA ASN A 191 -6.18 -6.72 -16.78
C ASN A 191 -5.78 -8.20 -16.61
N THR A 192 -4.55 -8.46 -16.18
CA THR A 192 -4.00 -9.81 -16.03
C THR A 192 -4.27 -10.40 -14.63
N LEU A 193 -4.27 -9.57 -13.60
CA LEU A 193 -4.45 -10.01 -12.21
C LEU A 193 -5.92 -10.22 -11.85
N GLU A 194 -6.15 -11.17 -10.94
CA GLU A 194 -7.43 -11.39 -10.28
C GLU A 194 -7.59 -10.52 -9.02
N ILE A 195 -6.48 -10.06 -8.46
CA ILE A 195 -6.45 -9.17 -7.30
C ILE A 195 -6.44 -7.69 -7.72
N PRO A 196 -6.99 -6.78 -6.90
CA PRO A 196 -6.98 -5.35 -7.20
C PRO A 196 -5.57 -4.78 -7.32
N THR A 197 -5.39 -3.84 -8.25
CA THR A 197 -4.20 -2.99 -8.36
C THR A 197 -4.45 -1.61 -7.75
N ILE A 198 -3.42 -1.01 -7.15
CA ILE A 198 -3.45 0.33 -6.52
C ILE A 198 -2.28 1.13 -7.12
N GLY A 199 -2.52 2.28 -7.73
CA GLY A 199 -1.46 3.10 -8.34
C GLY A 199 -0.92 4.18 -7.40
N ILE A 200 0.39 4.41 -7.40
CA ILE A 200 1.09 5.54 -6.74
C ILE A 200 2.06 6.18 -7.76
N GLY A 201 2.06 7.50 -7.94
CA GLY A 201 3.09 8.17 -8.77
C GLY A 201 2.95 8.08 -10.30
N TRP A 202 1.77 7.75 -10.86
CA TRP A 202 1.48 7.92 -12.31
C TRP A 202 0.04 8.41 -12.59
N HIS A 203 -0.09 9.08 -13.74
CA HIS A 203 -1.12 9.99 -14.23
C HIS A 203 -2.23 9.25 -15.01
N LYS A 204 -3.02 8.42 -14.31
CA LYS A 204 -4.45 8.11 -14.54
C LYS A 204 -4.87 7.01 -13.56
N ARG A 205 -5.83 7.31 -12.68
CA ARG A 205 -6.28 6.58 -11.45
C ARG A 205 -5.11 6.17 -10.51
N TYR A 206 -4.70 6.82 -9.40
CA TYR A 206 -5.33 7.12 -8.08
C TYR A 206 -4.43 8.01 -7.17
N ALA A 207 -4.94 8.40 -5.97
CA ALA A 207 -4.26 8.87 -4.75
C ALA A 207 -3.31 10.09 -4.82
N GLU A 208 -3.88 11.29 -4.62
CA GLU A 208 -3.14 12.52 -4.28
C GLU A 208 -3.31 12.86 -2.80
N VAL A 209 -2.21 13.24 -2.15
CA VAL A 209 -2.21 13.79 -0.78
C VAL A 209 -2.57 15.28 -0.89
N GLY A 210 -3.87 15.58 -0.85
CA GLY A 210 -4.41 16.93 -0.82
C GLY A 210 -4.64 17.45 0.60
N ASP A 211 -4.88 18.77 0.72
CA ASP A 211 -5.14 19.47 1.99
C ASP A 211 -6.12 18.72 2.90
N MET A 212 -5.79 18.65 4.20
CA MET A 212 -6.52 17.92 5.24
C MET A 212 -7.88 18.54 5.61
N SER A 213 -8.75 18.72 4.63
CA SER A 213 -10.18 18.98 4.83
C SER A 213 -11.00 17.78 4.36
N VAL A 214 -12.06 17.47 5.10
CA VAL A 214 -13.00 16.40 4.71
C VAL A 214 -13.54 16.60 3.30
N GLN A 215 -13.77 17.86 2.90
CA GLN A 215 -14.28 18.20 1.55
C GLN A 215 -13.27 17.85 0.44
N ALA A 216 -11.97 18.09 0.67
CA ALA A 216 -10.93 17.73 -0.28
C ALA A 216 -10.86 16.20 -0.44
N LEU A 217 -10.86 15.46 0.67
CA LEU A 217 -10.84 13.99 0.65
C LEU A 217 -12.10 13.39 -0.01
N GLN A 218 -13.28 13.96 0.24
CA GLN A 218 -14.52 13.53 -0.42
C GLN A 218 -14.51 13.83 -1.93
N THR A 219 -13.92 14.96 -2.33
CA THR A 219 -13.77 15.31 -3.75
C THR A 219 -12.79 14.35 -4.42
N PHE A 220 -11.62 14.14 -3.82
CA PHE A 220 -10.63 13.16 -4.22
C PHE A 220 -11.25 11.75 -4.37
N SER A 221 -11.99 11.28 -3.36
CA SER A 221 -12.65 9.97 -3.39
C SER A 221 -13.64 9.87 -4.56
N ARG A 222 -14.46 10.90 -4.81
CA ARG A 222 -15.41 10.92 -5.93
C ARG A 222 -14.70 10.92 -7.28
N GLU A 223 -13.69 11.76 -7.44
CA GLU A 223 -12.95 11.87 -8.70
C GLU A 223 -12.20 10.59 -9.05
N VAL A 224 -11.62 9.93 -8.04
CA VAL A 224 -11.08 8.58 -8.17
C VAL A 224 -12.16 7.61 -8.64
N GLN A 225 -13.31 7.57 -7.96
CA GLN A 225 -14.37 6.62 -8.26
C GLN A 225 -14.95 6.80 -9.67
N ASP A 226 -15.18 8.06 -10.06
CA ASP A 226 -15.61 8.47 -11.40
C ASP A 226 -14.52 8.22 -12.46
N GLY A 227 -13.25 8.09 -12.07
CA GLY A 227 -12.12 7.97 -12.98
C GLY A 227 -11.65 9.26 -13.62
N LYS A 228 -11.93 10.40 -12.98
CA LYS A 228 -11.42 11.73 -13.35
C LYS A 228 -9.97 11.94 -12.91
N LEU A 229 -9.55 11.29 -11.82
CA LEU A 229 -8.18 11.36 -11.32
C LEU A 229 -7.42 10.04 -11.48
N PRO A 230 -6.07 10.13 -11.65
CA PRO A 230 -5.37 11.31 -12.18
C PRO A 230 -5.75 11.73 -13.59
N THR A 231 -5.39 12.97 -13.90
CA THR A 231 -5.47 13.59 -15.23
C THR A 231 -4.32 13.09 -16.12
N GLU A 232 -4.42 13.37 -17.44
CA GLU A 232 -3.34 13.13 -18.41
C GLU A 232 -2.08 13.94 -18.11
#